data_AF-A0A969KB41-F1
#
_entry.id   AF-A0A969KB41-F1
#
_cell.length_a   1.000
_cell.length_b   1.000
_cell.length_c   1.000
_cell.angle_alpha   90.00
_cell.angle_beta   90.00
_cell.angle_gamma   90.00
#
_symmetry.space_group_name_H-M   'P 1'
#
loop_
_entity.id
_entity.type
_entity.pdbx_description
1 polymer ?
#
loop_
_entity_poly.entity_id
_entity_poly.type
_entity_poly.pdbx_seq_one_letter_code
_entity_poly.pdbx_strand_id
1 'polypeptide(L)'
;MDDAMTIGLRLTVTGMVVVFFGLIVLLLVMHGFQYFDRWLEARAARQQKRRQRKQGAAQPRGSGVSDGSIPPEVMAAIAAAVAIAIDRKVRIRRIRYRALSEGSWSRQGRVTIMASHVTRR
;
A
#
# COMPACT_ATOMS: atom_id res chain seq x y z
N MET A 1 32.85 -7.28 -46.35
CA MET A 1 32.91 -7.40 -44.87
C MET A 1 32.09 -6.30 -44.21
N ASP A 2 31.97 -5.14 -44.84
CA ASP A 2 31.26 -3.96 -44.33
C ASP A 2 29.74 -4.17 -44.17
N ASP A 3 29.10 -4.94 -45.06
CA ASP A 3 27.66 -5.20 -44.99
C ASP A 3 27.24 -5.99 -43.75
N ALA A 4 28.05 -6.98 -43.34
CA ALA A 4 27.75 -7.81 -42.17
C ALA A 4 27.83 -7.01 -40.86
N MET A 5 28.83 -6.12 -40.73
CA MET A 5 28.95 -5.23 -39.58
C MET A 5 27.79 -4.21 -39.54
N THR A 6 27.38 -3.68 -40.69
CA THR A 6 26.28 -2.72 -40.78
C THR A 6 24.93 -3.36 -40.40
N ILE A 7 24.70 -4.62 -40.80
CA ILE A 7 23.51 -5.38 -40.43
C ILE A 7 23.48 -5.66 -38.93
N GLY A 8 24.59 -6.10 -38.34
CA GLY A 8 24.68 -6.34 -36.90
C GLY A 8 24.46 -5.06 -36.07
N LEU A 9 25.01 -3.94 -36.53
CA LEU A 9 24.81 -2.63 -35.90
C LEU A 9 23.34 -2.21 -35.96
N ARG A 10 22.68 -2.36 -37.12
CA ARG A 10 21.23 -2.06 -37.24
C ARG A 10 20.39 -2.94 -36.33
N LEU A 11 20.72 -4.22 -36.21
CA LEU A 11 19.95 -5.15 -35.37
C LEU A 11 20.04 -4.79 -33.88
N THR A 12 21.23 -4.46 -33.39
CA THR A 12 21.44 -4.04 -31.99
C THR A 12 20.76 -2.72 -31.69
N VAL A 13 20.86 -1.73 -32.59
CA VAL A 13 20.17 -0.44 -32.47
C VAL A 13 18.65 -0.65 -32.42
N THR A 14 18.11 -1.49 -33.30
CA THR A 14 16.67 -1.78 -33.34
C THR A 14 16.21 -2.45 -32.04
N GLY A 15 16.97 -3.44 -31.56
CA GLY A 15 16.67 -4.11 -30.29
C GLY A 15 16.70 -3.15 -29.10
N MET A 16 17.71 -2.27 -29.05
CA MET A 16 17.84 -1.27 -27.99
C MET A 16 16.66 -0.30 -28.00
N VAL A 17 16.25 0.20 -29.17
CA VAL A 17 15.07 1.07 -29.31
C VAL A 17 13.81 0.38 -28.80
N VAL A 18 13.59 -0.88 -29.15
CA VAL A 18 12.40 -1.64 -28.70
C VAL A 18 12.39 -1.81 -27.17
N VAL A 19 13.53 -2.14 -26.55
CA VAL A 19 13.66 -2.27 -25.10
C VAL A 19 13.37 -0.95 -24.39
N PHE A 20 13.98 0.15 -24.86
CA PHE A 20 13.72 1.48 -24.32
C PHE A 20 12.26 1.89 -24.46
N PHE A 21 11.65 1.59 -25.61
CA PHE A 21 10.24 1.88 -25.84
C PHE A 21 9.34 1.12 -24.86
N GLY A 22 9.61 -0.16 -24.62
CA GLY A 22 8.90 -0.96 -23.62
C GLY A 22 9.02 -0.38 -22.21
N LEU A 23 10.23 0.06 -21.81
CA LEU A 23 10.46 0.69 -20.52
C LEU A 23 9.73 2.03 -20.38
N ILE A 24 9.71 2.85 -21.44
CA ILE A 24 8.97 4.12 -21.47
C ILE A 24 7.47 3.86 -21.30
N VAL A 25 6.90 2.90 -22.03
CA VAL A 25 5.49 2.55 -21.91
C VAL A 25 5.16 2.07 -20.50
N LEU A 26 6.01 1.20 -19.91
CA LEU A 26 5.83 0.73 -18.53
C LEU A 26 5.85 1.89 -17.53
N LEU A 27 6.79 2.82 -17.67
CA LEU A 27 6.88 4.02 -16.84
C LEU A 27 5.63 4.90 -17.00
N LEU A 28 5.16 5.08 -18.22
CA LEU A 28 3.98 5.90 -18.52
C LEU A 28 2.72 5.30 -17.91
N VAL A 29 2.57 3.98 -17.96
CA VAL A 29 1.46 3.25 -17.30
C VAL A 29 1.55 3.42 -15.78
N MET A 30 2.73 3.22 -15.18
CA MET A 30 2.90 3.37 -13.73
C MET A 30 2.58 4.79 -13.26
N HIS A 31 3.02 5.81 -14.01
CA HIS A 31 2.75 7.20 -13.72
C HIS A 31 1.27 7.57 -13.96
N GLY A 32 0.66 6.99 -14.99
CA GLY A 32 -0.76 7.15 -15.29
C GLY A 32 -1.66 6.62 -14.18
N PHE A 33 -1.35 5.45 -13.63
CA PHE A 33 -2.08 4.89 -12.49
C PHE A 33 -2.00 5.77 -11.25
N GLN A 34 -0.84 6.33 -10.91
CA GLN A 34 -0.73 7.26 -9.78
C GLN A 34 -1.59 8.52 -9.97
N TYR A 35 -1.68 9.03 -11.20
CA TYR A 35 -2.54 10.18 -11.49
C TYR A 35 -4.03 9.83 -11.40
N PHE A 36 -4.38 8.62 -11.84
CA PHE A 36 -5.75 8.11 -11.81
C PHE A 36 -6.22 7.81 -10.38
N ASP A 37 -5.38 7.19 -9.55
CA ASP A 37 -5.67 6.92 -8.14
C ASP A 37 -5.89 8.23 -7.37
N ARG A 38 -5.03 9.24 -7.55
CA ARG A 38 -5.23 10.56 -6.92
C ARG A 38 -6.52 11.23 -7.36
N TRP A 39 -6.95 11.02 -8.61
CA TRP A 39 -8.21 11.56 -9.12
C TRP A 39 -9.44 10.82 -8.58
N LEU A 40 -9.35 9.50 -8.43
CA LEU A 40 -10.36 8.67 -7.77
C LEU A 40 -10.51 9.04 -6.29
N GLU A 41 -9.40 9.21 -5.58
CA GLU A 41 -9.38 9.67 -4.18
C GLU A 41 -10.03 11.05 -4.03
N ALA A 42 -9.73 11.99 -4.94
CA ALA A 42 -10.36 13.31 -4.94
C ALA A 42 -11.89 13.25 -5.17
N ARG A 43 -12.37 12.30 -5.98
CA ARG A 43 -13.81 12.05 -6.17
C ARG A 43 -14.44 11.36 -4.95
N ALA A 44 -13.75 10.40 -4.34
CA ALA A 44 -14.18 9.71 -3.12
C ALA A 44 -14.31 10.68 -1.94
N ALA A 45 -13.35 11.59 -1.76
CA ALA A 45 -13.37 12.62 -0.73
C ALA A 45 -14.59 13.56 -0.84
N ARG A 46 -15.01 13.90 -2.08
CA ARG A 46 -16.21 14.72 -2.32
C ARG A 46 -17.51 13.97 -2.01
N GLN A 47 -17.57 12.66 -2.26
CA GLN A 47 -18.71 11.83 -1.86
C GLN A 47 -18.78 11.64 -0.33
N GLN A 48 -17.65 11.44 0.34
CA GLN A 48 -17.55 11.37 1.80
C GLN A 48 -18.11 12.64 2.46
N LYS A 49 -17.75 13.82 1.93
CA LYS A 49 -18.23 15.12 2.43
C LYS A 49 -19.75 15.30 2.27
N ARG A 50 -20.35 14.77 1.19
CA ARG A 50 -21.82 14.76 1.02
C ARG A 50 -22.52 13.76 1.95
N ARG A 51 -21.89 12.63 2.28
CA ARG A 51 -22.43 11.63 3.22
C ARG A 51 -22.34 12.10 4.67
N GLN A 52 -21.24 12.71 5.08
CA GLN A 52 -21.09 13.31 6.41
C GLN A 52 -22.10 14.43 6.67
N ARG A 53 -22.40 15.25 5.66
CA ARG A 53 -23.43 16.31 5.77
C ARG A 53 -24.86 15.76 5.91
N LYS A 54 -25.10 14.51 5.49
CA LYS A 54 -26.37 13.79 5.73
C LYS A 54 -26.39 13.01 7.06
N GLN A 55 -25.23 12.61 7.58
CA GLN A 55 -25.11 11.87 8.85
C GLN A 55 -25.00 12.77 10.09
N GLY A 56 -24.80 14.09 9.94
CA GLY A 56 -24.81 15.05 11.04
C GLY A 56 -26.13 15.16 11.83
N ALA A 57 -27.20 14.49 11.42
CA ALA A 57 -28.46 14.44 12.16
C ALA A 57 -28.57 13.25 13.15
N ALA A 58 -27.61 12.31 13.15
CA ALA A 58 -27.64 11.13 14.01
C ALA A 58 -26.26 10.88 14.63
N GLN A 59 -25.91 11.67 15.64
CA GLN A 59 -24.67 11.56 16.38
C GLN A 59 -24.83 10.65 17.61
N PRO A 60 -23.91 9.72 17.85
CA PRO A 60 -23.43 9.44 19.20
C PRO A 60 -22.04 10.07 19.37
N ARG A 61 -21.88 10.81 20.45
CA ARG A 61 -20.64 11.48 20.85
C ARG A 61 -19.57 10.44 21.19
N GLY A 62 -18.45 10.49 20.46
CA GLY A 62 -17.21 9.78 20.78
C GLY A 62 -16.04 10.69 20.47
N SER A 63 -15.36 11.14 21.52
CA SER A 63 -14.35 12.18 21.58
C SER A 63 -13.02 11.86 20.88
N GLY A 64 -12.49 12.86 20.16
CA GLY A 64 -11.05 13.06 19.96
C GLY A 64 -10.39 12.32 18.80
N VAL A 65 -10.57 12.82 17.57
CA VAL A 65 -9.77 12.40 16.41
C VAL A 65 -8.43 13.14 16.47
N SER A 66 -7.37 12.43 16.81
CA SER A 66 -5.99 12.86 16.59
C SER A 66 -5.60 12.67 15.12
N ASP A 67 -4.83 13.60 14.55
CA ASP A 67 -4.39 13.70 13.15
C ASP A 67 -3.57 12.49 12.60
N GLY A 68 -3.54 11.38 13.33
CA GLY A 68 -2.92 10.11 12.92
C GLY A 68 -3.84 8.90 13.05
N SER A 69 -5.14 9.08 13.30
CA SER A 69 -6.06 7.94 13.45
C SER A 69 -6.41 7.33 12.08
N ILE A 70 -6.14 6.04 11.91
CA ILE A 70 -6.53 5.27 10.73
C ILE A 70 -8.05 5.36 10.53
N PRO A 71 -8.55 5.66 9.31
CA PRO A 71 -9.98 5.74 9.04
C PRO A 71 -10.71 4.44 9.42
N PRO A 72 -11.94 4.53 9.96
CA PRO A 72 -12.66 3.36 10.45
C PRO A 72 -12.93 2.31 9.36
N GLU A 73 -13.07 2.73 8.11
CA GLU A 73 -13.24 1.85 6.96
C GLU A 73 -11.97 1.02 6.68
N VAL A 74 -10.80 1.65 6.80
CA VAL A 74 -9.50 0.98 6.65
C VAL A 74 -9.29 -0.01 7.79
N MET A 75 -9.66 0.37 9.02
CA MET A 75 -9.62 -0.54 10.17
C MET A 75 -10.54 -1.76 9.97
N ALA A 76 -11.76 -1.56 9.45
CA ALA A 76 -12.70 -2.64 9.16
C ALA A 76 -12.18 -3.59 8.07
N ALA A 77 -11.56 -3.05 7.00
CA ALA A 77 -10.95 -3.85 5.95
C ALA A 77 -9.78 -4.70 6.46
N ILE A 78 -8.89 -4.10 7.28
CA ILE A 78 -7.80 -4.83 7.95
C ILE A 78 -8.37 -5.94 8.84
N ALA A 79 -9.39 -5.63 9.65
CA ALA A 79 -10.02 -6.61 10.54
C ALA A 79 -10.64 -7.78 9.77
N ALA A 80 -11.31 -7.52 8.64
CA ALA A 80 -11.88 -8.55 7.77
C ALA A 80 -10.79 -9.44 7.15
N ALA A 81 -9.72 -8.83 6.62
CA ALA A 81 -8.59 -9.57 6.05
C ALA A 81 -7.92 -10.46 7.10
N VAL A 82 -7.72 -9.95 8.32
CA VAL A 82 -7.15 -10.71 9.45
C VAL A 82 -8.09 -11.85 9.88
N ALA A 83 -9.39 -11.62 9.92
CA ALA A 83 -10.38 -12.64 10.28
C ALA A 83 -10.35 -13.82 9.29
N ILE A 84 -10.23 -13.53 7.99
CA ILE A 84 -10.09 -14.55 6.95
C ILE A 84 -8.73 -15.24 7.02
N ALA A 85 -7.64 -14.49 7.17
CA ALA A 85 -6.29 -15.04 7.10
C ALA A 85 -5.91 -15.95 8.28
N ILE A 86 -6.46 -15.70 9.46
CA ILE A 86 -6.09 -16.47 10.66
C ILE A 86 -6.97 -17.72 10.84
N ASP A 87 -8.18 -17.75 10.27
CA ASP A 87 -9.15 -18.87 10.31
C ASP A 87 -9.24 -19.61 11.66
N ARG A 88 -9.04 -18.87 12.76
CA ARG A 88 -9.06 -19.37 14.14
C ARG A 88 -9.65 -18.30 15.05
N LYS A 89 -10.32 -18.71 16.12
CA LYS A 89 -10.79 -17.79 17.17
C LYS A 89 -9.60 -17.14 17.89
N VAL A 90 -9.18 -15.96 17.42
CA VAL A 90 -8.15 -15.15 18.10
C VAL A 90 -8.82 -14.24 19.11
N ARG A 91 -8.41 -14.35 20.38
CA ARG A 91 -8.85 -13.42 21.44
C ARG A 91 -7.77 -12.38 21.66
N ILE A 92 -8.05 -11.12 21.33
CA ILE A 92 -7.12 -10.00 21.60
C ILE A 92 -7.02 -9.85 23.12
N ARG A 93 -5.89 -10.25 23.71
CA ARG A 93 -5.64 -10.13 25.15
C ARG A 93 -5.18 -8.74 25.58
N ARG A 94 -4.38 -8.05 24.74
CA ARG A 94 -3.80 -6.75 25.07
C ARG A 94 -3.33 -6.01 23.82
N ILE A 95 -3.72 -4.74 23.70
CA ILE A 95 -3.17 -3.80 22.71
C ILE A 95 -2.22 -2.86 23.48
N ARG A 96 -0.97 -2.73 23.03
CA ARG A 96 -0.02 -1.74 23.58
C ARG A 96 0.36 -0.78 22.47
N TYR A 97 -0.03 0.48 22.61
CA TYR A 97 0.43 1.55 21.74
C TYR A 97 1.90 1.83 22.05
N ARG A 98 2.78 1.62 21.07
CA ARG A 98 4.19 2.00 21.17
C ARG A 98 4.37 3.34 20.47
N ALA A 99 5.03 4.28 21.13
CA ALA A 99 5.42 5.52 20.50
C ALA A 99 6.31 5.22 19.28
N LEU A 100 6.02 5.87 18.15
CA LEU A 100 6.74 5.76 16.89
C LEU A 100 8.12 6.42 17.04
N SER A 101 9.06 5.73 17.69
CA SER A 101 10.48 6.05 17.60
C SER A 101 10.98 5.62 16.23
N GLU A 102 11.83 6.44 15.61
CA GLU A 102 12.62 6.03 14.44
C GLU A 102 13.32 4.69 14.74
N GLY A 103 13.19 3.74 13.82
CA GLY A 103 13.73 2.38 13.97
C GLY A 103 12.89 1.38 14.78
N SER A 104 11.69 1.75 15.26
CA SER A 104 10.79 0.80 15.95
C SER A 104 10.33 -0.35 15.06
N TRP A 105 10.12 -0.10 13.76
CA TRP A 105 9.70 -1.11 12.78
C TRP A 105 10.78 -2.15 12.49
N SER A 106 12.02 -1.71 12.27
CA SER A 106 13.15 -2.61 12.00
C SER A 106 13.50 -3.49 13.21
N ARG A 107 13.42 -2.92 14.42
CA ARG A 107 13.58 -3.69 15.68
C ARG A 107 12.47 -4.73 15.86
N GLN A 108 11.22 -4.38 15.55
CA GLN A 108 10.10 -5.33 15.66
C GLN A 108 10.25 -6.50 14.68
N GLY A 109 10.64 -6.23 13.42
CA GLY A 109 10.89 -7.28 12.44
C GLY A 109 11.99 -8.25 12.90
N ARG A 110 13.12 -7.73 13.40
CA ARG A 110 14.22 -8.54 13.95
C ARG A 110 13.78 -9.41 15.12
N VAL A 111 13.02 -8.86 16.07
CA VAL A 111 12.54 -9.60 17.24
C VAL A 111 11.53 -10.68 16.83
N THR A 112 10.63 -10.41 15.90
CA THR A 112 9.66 -11.40 15.41
C THR A 112 10.37 -12.59 14.73
N ILE A 113 11.38 -12.32 13.90
CA ILE A 113 12.18 -13.37 13.23
C ILE A 113 13.00 -14.18 14.24
N MET A 114 13.60 -13.52 15.24
CA MET A 114 14.31 -14.24 16.30
C MET A 114 13.36 -15.08 17.16
N ALA A 115 12.17 -14.56 17.48
CA ALA A 115 11.18 -15.25 18.30
C ALA A 115 10.53 -16.45 17.59
N SER A 116 10.45 -16.46 16.25
CA SER A 116 9.88 -17.59 15.50
C SER A 116 10.72 -18.86 15.58
N HIS A 117 12.01 -18.74 15.91
CA HIS A 117 12.95 -19.86 16.05
C HIS A 117 13.03 -20.40 17.49
N VAL A 118 12.45 -19.69 18.46
CA VAL A 118 12.34 -20.18 19.83
C VAL A 118 11.04 -20.97 19.95
N THR A 119 11.06 -22.22 19.49
CA THR A 119 10.03 -23.20 19.83
C THR A 119 10.10 -23.45 21.34
N ARG A 120 9.13 -22.88 22.06
CA ARG A 120 9.00 -23.02 23.51
C ARG A 120 8.73 -24.50 23.85
N ARG A 121 9.55 -25.07 24.74
CA ARG A 121 9.36 -26.37 25.39
C ARG A 121 8.24 -26.29 26.43
#